data_AF-A0A363T724-F1
#
_entry.id   AF-A0A363T724-F1
#
_cell.length_a   1.000
_cell.length_b   1.000
_cell.length_c   1.000
_cell.angle_alpha   90.00
_cell.angle_beta   90.00
_cell.angle_gamma   90.00
#
_symmetry.space_group_name_H-M   'P 1'
#
loop_
_entity.id
_entity.type
_entity.pdbx_description
1 polymer ?
#
loop_
_entity_poly.entity_id
_entity_poly.type
_entity_poly.pdbx_seq_one_letter_code
_entity_poly.pdbx_strand_id
1 'polypeptide(L)'
;MNSKEKLLEMLASDDGTERYGACELLRVSEESSPEIVHALMNALHDRDEDVVGKARAALKADVHHQMAINLGLIKEEKVESEDSKPITFPTAVDYCPKCNQANTHGSQYCNNCGASLSVDSTPKKKSHKVLWIVLGSVLGVLVIAIIVCVLSIGKLSSEATPIADVLDAFMNAMVVKDVEGAYALTSPSFQE
;
A
#
# COMPACT_ATOMS: atom_id res chain seq x y z
N MET A 1 -13.92 30.25 -0.47
CA MET A 1 -13.83 29.22 0.58
C MET A 1 -12.46 29.35 1.23
N ASN A 2 -12.43 29.65 2.52
CA ASN A 2 -11.19 29.79 3.28
C ASN A 2 -10.53 28.40 3.43
N SER A 3 -9.19 28.35 3.50
CA SER A 3 -8.42 27.11 3.73
C SER A 3 -8.93 26.36 4.98
N LYS A 4 -9.26 27.08 6.05
CA LYS A 4 -9.85 26.54 7.28
C LYS A 4 -11.20 25.85 7.04
N GLU A 5 -12.12 26.52 6.34
CA GLU A 5 -13.47 26.00 6.09
C GLU A 5 -13.42 24.68 5.32
N LYS A 6 -12.53 24.61 4.33
CA LYS A 6 -12.31 23.40 3.54
C LYS A 6 -11.79 22.24 4.39
N LEU A 7 -10.88 22.49 5.33
CA LEU A 7 -10.37 21.44 6.23
C LEU A 7 -11.46 20.93 7.18
N LEU A 8 -12.32 21.81 7.68
CA LEU A 8 -13.46 21.43 8.51
C LEU A 8 -14.50 20.61 7.73
N GLU A 9 -14.76 20.98 6.48
CA GLU A 9 -15.62 20.21 5.57
C GLU A 9 -15.03 18.81 5.32
N MET A 10 -13.73 18.72 5.03
CA MET A 10 -13.06 17.43 4.84
C MET A 10 -13.10 16.55 6.11
N LEU A 11 -12.97 17.13 7.31
CA LEU A 11 -13.13 16.40 8.57
C LEU A 11 -14.57 15.90 8.79
N ALA A 12 -15.57 16.56 8.19
CA ALA A 12 -16.97 16.15 8.26
C ALA A 12 -17.39 15.20 7.14
N SER A 13 -16.49 14.90 6.19
CA SER A 13 -16.77 14.03 5.05
C SER A 13 -17.07 12.59 5.48
N ASP A 14 -17.93 11.91 4.72
CA ASP A 14 -18.18 10.49 4.88
C ASP A 14 -16.95 9.64 4.48
N ASP A 15 -16.07 10.15 3.62
CA ASP A 15 -14.85 9.47 3.19
C ASP A 15 -13.76 9.53 4.27
N GLY A 16 -13.34 8.36 4.77
CA GLY A 16 -12.25 8.24 5.74
C GLY A 16 -10.93 8.77 5.22
N THR A 17 -10.69 8.70 3.91
CA THR A 17 -9.47 9.23 3.26
C THR A 17 -9.41 10.75 3.34
N GLU A 18 -10.55 11.42 3.15
CA GLU A 18 -10.65 12.89 3.26
C GLU A 18 -10.48 13.34 4.72
N ARG A 19 -11.10 12.64 5.67
CA ARG A 19 -10.92 12.90 7.11
C ARG A 19 -9.47 12.71 7.54
N TYR A 20 -8.84 11.61 7.11
CA TYR A 20 -7.42 11.34 7.34
C TYR A 20 -6.54 12.46 6.79
N GLY A 21 -6.78 12.85 5.53
CA GLY A 21 -6.03 13.92 4.87
C GLY A 21 -6.18 15.26 5.59
N ALA A 22 -7.38 15.57 6.08
CA ALA A 22 -7.64 16.77 6.85
C ALA A 22 -6.87 16.79 8.18
N CYS A 23 -6.86 15.67 8.92
CA CYS A 23 -6.05 15.55 10.15
C CYS A 23 -4.55 15.72 9.86
N GLU A 24 -4.02 15.15 8.78
CA GLU A 24 -2.60 15.27 8.43
C GLU A 24 -2.23 16.71 8.03
N LEU A 25 -3.09 17.40 7.28
CA LEU A 25 -2.88 18.80 6.91
C LEU A 25 -2.96 19.73 8.13
N LEU A 26 -3.88 19.47 9.05
CA LEU A 26 -3.99 20.23 10.30
C LEU A 26 -2.75 20.04 11.17
N ARG A 27 -2.21 18.82 11.27
CA ARG A 27 -0.99 18.54 12.05
C ARG A 27 0.20 19.43 11.69
N VAL A 28 0.31 19.83 10.42
CA VAL A 28 1.40 20.69 9.91
C VAL A 28 0.97 22.14 9.71
N SER A 29 -0.26 22.50 10.10
CA SER A 29 -0.76 23.86 10.01
C SER A 29 -0.12 24.75 11.09
N GLU A 30 0.12 26.01 10.75
CA GLU A 30 0.57 27.04 11.70
C GLU A 30 -0.62 27.75 12.37
N GLU A 31 -1.83 27.54 11.85
CA GLU A 31 -3.03 28.21 12.32
C GLU A 31 -3.95 27.24 13.05
N SER A 32 -4.42 27.67 14.22
CA SER A 32 -5.35 26.91 15.05
C SER A 32 -6.55 27.77 15.42
N SER A 33 -7.69 27.14 15.66
CA SER A 33 -8.90 27.81 16.11
C SER A 33 -9.75 26.87 16.96
N PRO A 34 -10.70 27.40 17.76
CA PRO A 34 -11.56 26.57 18.59
C PRO A 34 -12.35 25.53 17.79
N GLU A 35 -12.82 25.90 16.60
CA GLU A 35 -13.57 24.99 15.73
C GLU A 35 -12.70 23.83 15.25
N ILE A 36 -11.42 24.08 14.93
CA ILE A 36 -10.45 23.05 14.56
C ILE A 36 -10.21 22.10 15.73
N VAL A 37 -9.97 22.62 16.93
CA VAL A 37 -9.72 21.79 18.11
C VAL A 37 -10.93 20.91 18.42
N HIS A 38 -12.15 21.46 18.40
CA HIS A 38 -13.37 20.68 18.61
C HIS A 38 -13.58 19.63 17.52
N ALA A 39 -13.33 19.96 16.25
CA ALA A 39 -13.43 18.99 15.15
C ALA A 39 -12.41 17.85 15.31
N LEU A 40 -11.17 18.16 15.70
CA LEU A 40 -10.17 17.14 16.00
C LEU A 40 -10.53 16.29 17.23
N MET A 41 -11.12 16.87 18.28
CA MET A 41 -11.62 16.10 19.43
C MET A 41 -12.77 15.17 19.06
N ASN A 42 -13.66 15.59 18.16
CA ASN A 42 -14.69 14.73 17.60
C ASN A 42 -14.06 13.59 16.79
N ALA A 43 -13.02 13.88 15.98
CA ALA A 43 -12.29 12.88 15.21
C ALA A 43 -11.51 11.86 16.09
N LEU A 44 -11.31 12.11 17.39
CA LEU A 44 -10.81 11.08 18.31
C LEU A 44 -11.81 9.92 18.52
N HIS A 45 -13.06 10.12 18.14
CA HIS A 45 -14.14 9.13 18.21
C HIS A 45 -14.55 8.64 16.81
N ASP A 46 -13.68 8.81 15.81
CA ASP A 46 -13.95 8.35 14.45
C ASP A 46 -14.12 6.83 14.39
N ARG A 47 -14.88 6.37 13.40
CA ARG A 47 -15.04 4.95 13.08
C ARG A 47 -13.76 4.32 12.53
N ASP A 48 -12.88 5.13 11.95
CA ASP A 48 -11.61 4.71 11.37
C ASP A 48 -10.46 4.94 12.36
N GLU A 49 -9.77 3.85 12.74
CA GLU A 49 -8.66 3.88 13.70
C GLU A 49 -7.46 4.70 13.21
N ASP A 50 -7.20 4.72 11.90
CA ASP A 50 -6.12 5.51 11.33
C ASP A 50 -6.42 7.01 11.46
N VAL A 51 -7.68 7.41 11.26
CA VAL A 51 -8.15 8.80 11.48
C VAL A 51 -8.00 9.20 12.93
N VAL A 52 -8.37 8.32 13.88
CA VAL A 52 -8.19 8.56 15.33
C VAL A 52 -6.71 8.79 15.67
N GLY A 53 -5.81 7.96 15.12
CA GLY A 53 -4.37 8.10 15.31
C GLY A 53 -3.84 9.45 14.81
N LYS A 54 -4.34 9.90 13.66
CA LYS A 54 -3.96 11.20 13.08
C LYS A 54 -4.57 12.39 13.81
N ALA A 55 -5.82 12.30 14.25
CA ALA A 55 -6.45 13.32 15.09
C ALA A 55 -5.67 13.53 16.39
N ARG A 56 -5.22 12.43 17.02
CA ARG A 56 -4.35 12.52 18.22
C ARG A 56 -3.01 13.17 17.91
N ALA A 57 -2.38 12.84 16.79
CA ALA A 57 -1.12 13.46 16.38
C ALA A 57 -1.28 14.95 16.10
N ALA A 58 -2.37 15.35 15.44
CA ALA A 58 -2.70 16.75 15.16
C ALA A 58 -2.95 17.54 16.46
N LEU A 59 -3.72 17.01 17.41
CA LEU A 59 -3.94 17.66 18.72
C LEU A 59 -2.68 17.83 19.56
N LYS A 60 -1.66 17.00 19.34
CA LYS A 60 -0.35 17.12 19.99
C LYS A 60 0.57 18.13 19.31
N ALA A 61 0.24 18.63 18.12
CA ALA A 61 1.01 19.70 17.50
C ALA A 61 0.86 20.99 18.33
N ASP A 62 1.96 21.73 18.52
CA ASP A 62 2.05 22.85 19.47
C ASP A 62 0.89 23.84 19.32
N VAL A 63 0.54 24.23 18.10
CA VAL A 63 -0.54 25.21 17.84
C VAL A 63 -1.93 24.73 18.26
N HIS A 64 -2.21 23.44 18.12
CA HIS A 64 -3.51 22.86 18.51
C HIS A 64 -3.52 22.50 19.99
N HIS A 65 -2.39 22.05 20.53
CA HIS A 65 -2.21 21.77 21.94
C HIS A 65 -2.39 23.02 22.79
N GLN A 66 -1.69 24.11 22.45
CA GLN A 66 -1.82 25.40 23.13
C GLN A 66 -3.24 25.96 23.02
N MET A 67 -3.88 25.85 21.85
CA MET A 67 -5.27 26.25 21.69
C MET A 67 -6.22 25.44 22.59
N ALA A 68 -6.01 24.12 22.69
CA ALA A 68 -6.83 23.25 23.54
C ALA A 68 -6.63 23.55 25.05
N ILE A 69 -5.43 23.92 25.47
CA ILE A 69 -5.13 24.43 26.82
C ILE A 69 -5.90 25.72 27.09
N ASN A 70 -5.83 26.69 26.17
CA ASN A 70 -6.49 27.99 26.30
C ASN A 70 -8.03 27.85 26.41
N LEU A 71 -8.59 26.81 25.79
CA LEU A 71 -10.01 26.47 25.89
C LEU A 71 -10.37 25.68 27.16
N GLY A 72 -9.38 25.29 27.98
CA GLY A 72 -9.57 24.46 29.17
C GLY A 72 -9.99 23.03 28.86
N LEU A 73 -9.82 22.57 27.61
CA LEU A 73 -10.20 21.23 27.17
C LEU A 73 -9.16 20.18 27.57
N ILE A 74 -7.91 20.62 27.73
CA ILE A 74 -6.82 19.83 28.27
C ILE A 74 -6.13 20.65 29.36
N LYS A 75 -5.70 19.98 30.43
CA LYS A 75 -4.88 20.63 31.45
C LYS A 75 -3.45 20.69 30.93
N GLU A 76 -2.75 21.78 31.20
CA GLU A 76 -1.30 21.82 31.03
C GLU A 76 -0.71 20.67 31.86
N GLU A 77 -0.14 19.69 31.16
CA GLU A 77 0.89 18.87 31.78
C GLU A 77 2.07 19.81 31.98
N LYS A 78 2.19 20.37 33.19
CA LYS A 78 3.37 21.11 33.61
C LYS A 78 4.55 20.18 33.40
N VAL A 79 5.26 20.37 32.29
CA VAL A 79 6.53 19.71 32.04
C VAL A 79 7.49 20.30 33.07
N GLU A 80 7.56 19.67 34.24
CA GLU A 80 8.65 19.90 35.17
C GLU A 80 9.92 19.44 34.44
N SER A 81 10.70 20.42 34.01
CA SER A 81 12.00 20.27 33.36
C SER A 81 12.88 19.31 34.17
N GLU A 82 13.08 18.10 33.66
CA GLU A 82 13.99 17.08 34.21
C GLU A 82 15.47 17.42 33.92
N ASP A 83 15.93 18.61 34.28
CA ASP A 83 17.32 19.04 34.07
C ASP A 83 18.09 19.33 35.37
N SER A 84 17.64 18.82 36.54
CA SER A 84 18.40 19.04 37.80
C SER A 84 18.28 17.97 38.90
N LYS A 85 17.72 16.79 38.65
CA LYS A 85 17.73 15.69 39.64
C LYS A 85 17.93 14.36 38.91
N PRO A 86 18.82 13.46 39.39
CA PRO A 86 19.18 12.24 38.67
C PRO A 86 17.93 11.47 38.29
N ILE A 87 17.87 11.14 37.01
CA ILE A 87 16.75 10.48 36.35
C ILE A 87 16.34 9.25 37.17
N THR A 88 15.24 9.37 37.87
CA THR A 88 14.51 8.23 38.44
C THR A 88 13.20 8.19 37.67
N PHE A 89 13.28 7.64 36.45
CA PHE A 89 12.10 7.16 35.75
C PHE A 89 11.25 6.35 36.74
N PRO A 90 9.90 6.42 36.72
CA PRO A 90 9.12 5.33 37.30
C PRO A 90 9.58 4.09 36.56
N THR A 91 10.41 3.29 37.23
CA THR A 91 10.99 2.09 36.66
C THR A 91 9.81 1.24 36.23
N ALA A 92 9.62 1.09 34.92
CA ALA A 92 8.80 0.00 34.43
C ALA A 92 9.37 -1.26 35.10
N VAL A 93 8.57 -1.85 35.97
CA VAL A 93 8.94 -3.02 36.76
C VAL A 93 8.18 -4.20 36.20
N ASP A 94 8.92 -5.16 35.67
CA ASP A 94 8.35 -6.44 35.26
C ASP A 94 8.41 -7.40 36.45
N TYR A 95 7.28 -7.99 36.78
CA TYR A 95 7.21 -9.01 37.82
C TYR A 95 7.58 -10.37 37.26
N CYS A 96 8.49 -11.07 37.93
CA CYS A 96 8.87 -12.41 37.53
C CYS A 96 7.68 -13.38 37.73
N PRO A 97 7.25 -14.15 36.72
CA PRO A 97 6.11 -15.06 36.85
C PRO A 97 6.39 -16.26 37.78
N LYS A 98 7.67 -16.55 38.11
CA LYS A 98 8.03 -17.67 39.01
C LYS A 98 8.03 -17.30 40.49
N CYS A 99 8.57 -16.13 40.84
CA CYS A 99 8.79 -15.74 42.24
C CYS A 99 8.16 -14.39 42.61
N ASN A 100 7.47 -13.76 41.66
CA ASN A 100 6.84 -12.45 41.80
C ASN A 100 7.80 -11.30 42.20
N GLN A 101 9.11 -11.49 42.02
CA GLN A 101 10.11 -10.45 42.24
C GLN A 101 9.95 -9.34 41.20
N ALA A 102 9.95 -8.08 41.63
CA ALA A 102 10.08 -6.94 40.74
C ALA A 102 11.50 -6.90 40.14
N ASN A 103 11.58 -6.87 38.81
CA ASN A 103 12.82 -6.71 38.06
C ASN A 103 12.73 -5.46 37.19
N THR A 104 13.87 -4.89 36.82
CA THR A 104 13.93 -3.78 35.87
C THR A 104 13.45 -4.24 34.50
N HIS A 105 12.53 -3.48 33.88
CA HIS A 105 11.99 -3.81 32.57
C HIS A 105 13.10 -4.03 31.53
N GLY A 106 13.02 -5.14 30.79
CA GLY A 106 14.08 -5.57 29.85
C GLY A 106 15.20 -6.44 30.45
N SER A 107 15.16 -6.77 31.74
CA SER A 107 16.07 -7.79 32.32
C SER A 107 15.90 -9.13 31.60
N GLN A 108 17.00 -9.79 31.21
CA GLN A 108 16.91 -11.11 30.58
C GLN A 108 16.63 -12.23 31.58
N TYR A 109 17.00 -12.04 32.84
CA TYR A 109 16.82 -13.01 33.92
C TYR A 109 16.33 -12.32 35.19
N CYS A 110 15.65 -13.06 36.05
CA CYS A 110 15.19 -12.59 37.34
C CYS A 110 16.32 -12.52 38.35
N ASN A 111 16.44 -11.39 39.03
CA ASN A 111 17.52 -11.12 39.99
C ASN A 111 17.40 -11.89 41.32
N ASN A 112 16.27 -12.56 41.58
CA ASN A 112 16.04 -13.36 42.78
C ASN A 112 16.14 -14.88 42.52
N CYS A 113 15.42 -15.38 41.50
CA CYS A 113 15.35 -16.84 41.24
C CYS A 113 16.09 -17.31 39.98
N GLY A 114 16.66 -16.41 39.18
CA GLY A 114 17.40 -16.76 37.96
C GLY A 114 16.55 -17.17 36.75
N ALA A 115 15.21 -17.06 36.82
CA ALA A 115 14.34 -17.40 35.69
C ALA A 115 14.48 -16.42 34.51
N SER A 116 14.46 -16.91 33.27
CA SER A 116 14.49 -16.05 32.07
C SER A 116 13.21 -15.21 31.94
N LEU A 117 13.36 -13.91 31.70
CA LEU A 117 12.27 -12.92 31.54
C LEU A 117 12.12 -12.40 30.11
N SER A 118 13.01 -12.81 29.20
CA SER A 118 12.92 -12.48 27.78
C SER A 118 11.64 -13.06 27.17
N VAL A 119 10.60 -12.21 27.05
CA VAL A 119 9.46 -12.47 26.17
C VAL A 119 9.95 -12.25 24.74
N ASP A 120 9.86 -13.30 23.92
CA ASP A 120 10.17 -13.35 22.49
C ASP A 120 9.27 -12.39 21.70
N SER A 121 9.40 -11.09 21.93
CA SER A 121 8.75 -10.04 21.15
C SER A 121 9.66 -9.71 19.97
N THR A 122 9.82 -10.69 19.07
CA THR A 122 10.27 -10.34 17.73
C THR A 122 9.18 -9.47 17.12
N PRO A 123 9.44 -8.18 16.78
CA PRO A 123 8.51 -7.44 15.97
C PRO A 123 8.41 -8.22 14.65
N LYS A 124 7.20 -8.72 14.35
CA LYS A 124 6.91 -9.41 13.09
C LYS A 124 7.03 -8.38 11.96
N LYS A 125 8.27 -8.06 11.58
CA LYS A 125 8.63 -7.22 10.45
C LYS A 125 7.92 -7.83 9.25
N LYS A 126 6.85 -7.19 8.77
CA LYS A 126 6.14 -7.63 7.55
C LYS A 126 7.20 -7.79 6.48
N SER A 127 7.47 -9.05 6.15
CA SER A 127 8.55 -9.43 5.25
C SER A 127 8.16 -8.91 3.88
N HIS A 128 8.80 -7.81 3.46
CA HIS A 128 8.69 -7.22 2.13
C HIS A 128 8.91 -8.26 1.01
N LYS A 129 9.51 -9.41 1.35
CA LYS A 129 9.61 -10.59 0.47
C LYS A 129 8.24 -11.11 0.01
N VAL A 130 7.20 -11.06 0.84
CA VAL A 130 5.85 -11.52 0.46
C VAL A 130 5.24 -10.61 -0.60
N LEU A 131 5.42 -9.29 -0.48
CA LEU A 131 4.94 -8.33 -1.48
C LEU A 131 5.62 -8.55 -2.84
N TRP A 132 6.93 -8.82 -2.83
CA TRP A 132 7.70 -9.09 -4.05
C TRP A 132 7.37 -10.45 -4.67
N ILE A 133 7.03 -11.47 -3.86
CA ILE A 133 6.56 -12.77 -4.35
C ILE A 133 5.21 -12.64 -5.05
N VAL A 134 4.28 -11.85 -4.50
CA VAL A 134 2.94 -11.65 -5.12
C VAL A 134 3.06 -10.82 -6.39
N LEU A 135 3.84 -9.73 -6.39
CA LEU A 135 4.05 -8.91 -7.58
C LEU A 135 4.74 -9.69 -8.71
N GLY A 136 5.74 -10.50 -8.34
CA GLY A 136 6.46 -11.38 -9.27
C GLY A 136 5.57 -12.49 -9.84
N SER A 137 4.67 -13.07 -9.05
CA SER A 137 3.77 -14.13 -9.54
C SER A 137 2.76 -13.60 -10.55
N VAL A 138 2.18 -12.42 -10.32
CA VAL A 138 1.23 -11.80 -11.25
C VAL A 138 1.89 -11.47 -12.58
N LEU A 139 3.09 -10.88 -12.55
CA LEU A 139 3.85 -10.57 -13.76
C LEU A 139 4.28 -11.85 -14.51
N GLY A 140 4.70 -12.88 -13.77
CA GLY A 140 5.09 -14.17 -14.33
C GLY A 140 3.92 -14.88 -15.03
N VAL A 141 2.74 -14.92 -14.40
CA VAL A 141 1.53 -15.52 -14.99
C VAL A 141 1.14 -14.77 -16.27
N LEU A 142 1.23 -13.45 -16.27
CA LEU A 142 0.91 -12.63 -17.44
C LEU A 142 1.87 -12.89 -18.62
N VAL A 143 3.17 -13.02 -18.35
CA VAL A 143 4.17 -13.39 -19.36
C VAL A 143 3.94 -14.81 -19.89
N ILE A 144 3.65 -15.78 -19.02
CA ILE A 144 3.35 -17.16 -19.42
C ILE A 144 2.09 -17.20 -20.30
N ALA A 145 1.04 -16.47 -19.94
CA ALA A 145 -0.18 -16.37 -20.75
C ALA A 145 0.10 -15.80 -22.14
N ILE A 146 0.94 -14.76 -22.25
CA ILE A 146 1.36 -14.20 -23.55
C ILE A 146 2.11 -15.24 -24.38
N ILE A 147 3.06 -15.97 -23.78
CA ILE A 147 3.82 -17.02 -24.48
C ILE A 147 2.89 -18.11 -25.00
N VAL A 148 1.94 -18.57 -24.17
CA VAL A 148 0.95 -19.58 -24.57
C VAL A 148 0.06 -19.07 -25.70
N CYS A 149 -0.39 -17.81 -25.65
CA CYS A 149 -1.15 -17.18 -26.74
C CYS A 149 -0.34 -17.15 -28.04
N VAL A 150 0.93 -16.73 -28.01
CA VAL A 150 1.80 -16.69 -29.20
C VAL A 150 2.01 -18.08 -29.79
N LEU A 151 2.25 -19.10 -28.95
CA LEU A 151 2.40 -20.49 -29.42
C LEU A 151 1.11 -21.05 -30.01
N SER A 152 -0.05 -20.68 -29.45
CA SER A 152 -1.37 -21.08 -29.96
C SER A 152 -1.68 -20.44 -31.30
N ILE A 153 -1.36 -19.14 -31.46
CA ILE A 153 -1.48 -18.43 -32.75
C ILE A 153 -0.53 -19.02 -33.79
N GLY A 154 0.70 -19.38 -33.39
CA GLY A 154 1.65 -20.06 -34.28
C GLY A 154 1.15 -21.42 -34.80
N LYS A 155 0.30 -22.12 -34.04
CA LYS A 155 -0.38 -23.35 -34.48
C LYS A 155 -1.51 -23.11 -35.49
N LEU A 156 -2.05 -21.90 -35.60
CA LEU A 156 -3.05 -21.53 -36.62
C LEU A 156 -2.43 -21.13 -37.97
N SER A 157 -1.12 -20.85 -38.02
CA SER A 157 -0.42 -20.53 -39.27
C SER A 157 0.08 -21.76 -40.05
N SER A 158 -0.14 -22.99 -39.57
CA SER A 158 0.22 -24.21 -40.33
C SER A 158 -0.82 -24.65 -41.36
N GLU A 159 -1.98 -24.00 -41.42
CA GLU A 159 -2.85 -24.04 -42.61
C GLU A 159 -2.51 -22.86 -43.53
N ALA A 160 -1.22 -22.74 -43.88
CA ALA A 160 -0.82 -21.99 -45.06
C ALA A 160 -1.41 -22.75 -46.26
N THR A 161 -2.49 -22.18 -46.76
CA THR A 161 -3.22 -22.50 -47.99
C THR A 161 -2.32 -22.97 -49.14
N PRO A 162 -2.81 -23.81 -50.08
CA PRO A 162 -2.10 -24.39 -51.23
C PRO A 162 -1.67 -23.38 -52.31
N ILE A 163 -1.51 -22.11 -51.96
CA ILE A 163 -1.05 -21.03 -52.84
C ILE A 163 0.38 -21.31 -53.33
N ALA A 164 1.23 -21.91 -52.50
CA ALA A 164 2.60 -22.27 -52.89
C ALA A 164 2.61 -23.29 -54.04
N ASP A 165 1.75 -24.31 -53.99
CA ASP A 165 1.68 -25.34 -55.03
C ASP A 165 1.12 -24.78 -56.35
N VAL A 166 0.14 -23.89 -56.29
CA VAL A 166 -0.41 -23.20 -57.47
C VAL A 166 0.64 -22.29 -58.10
N LEU A 167 1.42 -21.57 -57.27
CA LEU A 167 2.45 -20.66 -57.75
C LEU A 167 3.64 -21.42 -58.35
N ASP A 168 4.03 -22.56 -57.78
CA ASP A 168 5.09 -23.42 -58.32
C ASP A 168 4.67 -24.07 -59.64
N ALA A 169 3.44 -24.58 -59.73
CA ALA A 169 2.87 -25.10 -60.97
C ALA A 169 2.81 -24.03 -62.09
N PHE A 170 2.41 -22.81 -61.74
CA PHE A 170 2.37 -21.69 -62.67
C PHE A 170 3.77 -21.28 -63.15
N MET A 171 4.73 -21.16 -62.23
CA MET A 171 6.12 -20.82 -62.56
C MET A 171 6.78 -21.89 -63.43
N ASN A 172 6.52 -23.17 -63.15
CA ASN A 172 7.00 -24.28 -63.98
C ASN A 172 6.38 -24.27 -65.38
N ALA A 173 5.07 -24.01 -65.51
CA ALA A 173 4.39 -23.88 -66.81
C ALA A 173 4.95 -22.71 -67.65
N MET A 174 5.25 -21.57 -67.01
CA MET A 174 5.87 -20.42 -67.68
C MET A 174 7.30 -20.71 -68.15
N VAL A 175 8.10 -21.45 -67.39
CA VAL A 175 9.48 -21.82 -67.77
C VAL A 175 9.51 -22.78 -68.96
N VAL A 176 8.51 -23.65 -69.09
CA VAL A 176 8.38 -24.61 -70.21
C VAL A 176 7.90 -23.94 -71.52
N LYS A 177 7.68 -22.61 -71.53
CA LYS A 177 7.13 -21.83 -72.66
C LYS A 177 5.74 -22.28 -73.12
N ASP A 178 4.99 -22.98 -72.26
CA ASP A 178 3.60 -23.32 -72.53
C ASP A 178 2.68 -22.21 -71.97
N VAL A 179 2.59 -21.12 -72.73
CA VAL A 179 1.78 -19.96 -72.37
C VAL A 179 0.30 -20.35 -72.26
N GLU A 180 -0.16 -21.34 -73.04
CA GLU A 180 -1.56 -21.78 -73.04
C GLU A 180 -1.93 -22.52 -71.74
N GLY A 181 -1.03 -23.37 -71.23
CA GLY A 181 -1.22 -24.04 -69.93
C GLY A 181 -1.28 -23.08 -68.74
N ALA A 182 -0.47 -22.00 -68.76
CA ALA A 182 -0.45 -21.00 -67.69
C ALA A 182 -1.73 -20.14 -67.64
N TYR A 183 -2.32 -19.81 -68.79
CA TYR A 183 -3.59 -19.07 -68.86
C TYR A 183 -4.80 -19.93 -68.45
N ALA A 184 -4.79 -21.24 -68.74
CA ALA A 184 -5.89 -22.14 -68.37
C ALA A 184 -6.07 -22.29 -66.84
N LEU A 185 -5.01 -22.14 -66.05
CA LEU A 185 -5.06 -22.23 -64.58
C LEU A 185 -5.70 -21.00 -63.91
N THR A 186 -5.80 -19.88 -64.62
CA THR A 186 -6.28 -18.60 -64.07
C THR A 186 -7.51 -18.05 -64.80
N SER A 187 -7.92 -18.67 -65.92
CA SER A 187 -9.14 -18.30 -66.61
C SER A 187 -10.36 -18.97 -65.94
N PRO A 188 -11.38 -18.21 -65.49
CA PRO A 188 -12.66 -18.78 -65.14
C PRO A 188 -13.37 -19.13 -66.46
N SER A 189 -13.16 -20.34 -66.96
CA SER A 189 -13.92 -20.82 -68.11
C SER A 189 -15.39 -20.89 -67.73
N PHE A 190 -16.21 -20.25 -68.56
CA PHE A 190 -17.66 -20.29 -68.56
C PHE A 190 -18.18 -21.69 -68.19
N GLN A 191 -18.89 -21.78 -67.07
CA GLN A 191 -19.83 -22.87 -66.84
C GLN A 191 -21.05 -22.62 -67.73
N GLU A 192 -21.14 -23.35 -68.84
CA GLU A 192 -22.41 -23.85 -69.37
C GLU A 192 -22.35 -25.37 -69.44
#